data_AF-A0A7S4SIC3-F1
#
_entry.id   AF-A0A7S4SIC3-F1
#
_cell.length_a   1.000
_cell.length_b   1.000
_cell.length_c   1.000
_cell.angle_alpha   90.00
_cell.angle_beta   90.00
_cell.angle_gamma   90.00
#
_symmetry.space_group_name_H-M   'P 1'
#
loop_
_entity.id
_entity.type
_entity.pdbx_description
1 polymer ?
#
loop_
_entity_poly.entity_id
_entity_poly.type
_entity_poly.pdbx_seq_one_letter_code
_entity_poly.pdbx_strand_id
1 'polypeptide(L)'
;MIAFADMFYLLSKSDVTTCPPDQDPQDANPYCSPIRYLDMFVQILGQFDYGSFLDHPLTIGLFIIMTLFGAVIFLNILIAVVSDSYSTSCQKSTRLFGRARLLTVAKINALEEIMQPKYCNRKDTQLVRVAKLLFKLLSFGCCCVAMVLYTRLIIFIDGDNPSSAAAVFASFLL
;
A
#
# COMPACT_ATOMS: atom_id res chain seq x y z
N MET A 1 -21.16 13.47 -9.77
CA MET A 1 -21.26 12.03 -10.10
C MET A 1 -22.70 11.55 -10.11
N ILE A 2 -23.50 11.77 -9.06
CA ILE A 2 -24.94 11.37 -9.04
C ILE A 2 -25.70 11.93 -10.25
N ALA A 3 -25.60 13.23 -10.52
CA ALA A 3 -26.25 13.83 -11.70
C ALA A 3 -25.77 13.26 -13.05
N PHE A 4 -24.50 12.81 -13.15
CA PHE A 4 -24.00 12.15 -14.35
C PHE A 4 -24.55 10.72 -14.46
N ALA A 5 -24.69 10.01 -13.33
CA ALA A 5 -25.35 8.71 -13.27
C ALA A 5 -26.80 8.80 -13.76
N ASP A 6 -27.53 9.82 -13.32
CA ASP A 6 -28.91 10.05 -13.76
C ASP A 6 -28.98 10.39 -15.25
N MET A 7 -28.02 11.16 -15.78
CA MET A 7 -27.99 11.51 -17.19
C MET A 7 -27.68 10.31 -18.09
N PHE A 8 -26.71 9.48 -17.72
CA PHE A 8 -26.44 8.21 -18.39
C PHE A 8 -27.63 7.25 -18.30
N TYR A 9 -28.28 7.16 -17.13
CA TYR A 9 -29.48 6.37 -16.93
C TYR A 9 -30.59 6.78 -17.91
N LEU A 10 -30.85 8.08 -18.04
CA LEU A 10 -31.89 8.59 -18.92
C LEU A 10 -31.59 8.30 -20.39
N LEU A 11 -30.32 8.39 -20.80
CA LEU A 11 -29.90 8.07 -22.16
C LEU A 11 -30.03 6.57 -22.45
N SER A 12 -29.58 5.71 -21.54
CA SER A 12 -29.70 4.25 -21.70
C SER A 12 -31.15 3.77 -21.64
N LYS A 13 -32.01 4.42 -20.85
CA LYS A 13 -33.44 4.08 -20.76
C LYS A 13 -34.23 4.50 -22.01
N SER A 14 -33.78 5.53 -22.71
CA SER A 14 -34.45 5.99 -23.92
C SER A 14 -34.42 4.94 -25.04
N ASP A 15 -33.53 3.95 -24.95
CA ASP A 15 -33.42 2.89 -25.93
C ASP A 15 -34.18 1.64 -25.46
N VAL A 16 -35.34 1.40 -26.08
CA VAL A 16 -36.26 0.30 -25.75
C VAL A 16 -35.60 -1.07 -25.94
N THR A 17 -34.54 -1.14 -26.76
CA THR A 17 -33.82 -2.38 -27.03
C THR A 17 -32.88 -2.81 -25.88
N THR A 18 -32.45 -1.86 -25.04
CA THR A 18 -31.37 -2.11 -24.05
C THR A 18 -31.87 -2.63 -22.70
N CYS A 19 -33.13 -2.36 -22.34
CA CYS A 19 -33.78 -2.85 -21.11
C CYS A 19 -35.20 -3.38 -21.40
N PRO A 20 -35.35 -4.59 -22.00
CA PRO A 20 -36.65 -5.18 -22.19
C PRO A 20 -37.34 -5.48 -20.84
N PRO A 21 -38.67 -5.30 -20.73
CA PRO A 21 -39.41 -5.44 -19.47
C PRO A 21 -39.45 -6.87 -18.94
N ASP A 22 -39.22 -7.87 -19.80
CA ASP A 22 -39.35 -9.30 -19.50
C ASP A 22 -37.99 -10.02 -19.41
N GLN A 23 -36.88 -9.29 -19.23
CA GLN A 23 -35.55 -9.91 -19.20
C GLN A 23 -35.35 -10.70 -17.91
N ASP A 24 -34.87 -11.94 -18.06
CA ASP A 24 -34.49 -12.80 -16.94
C ASP A 24 -33.43 -12.07 -16.09
N PRO A 25 -33.59 -11.92 -14.76
CA PRO A 25 -32.68 -11.14 -13.93
C PRO A 25 -31.22 -11.60 -13.94
N GLN A 26 -30.92 -12.79 -14.46
CA GLN A 26 -29.55 -13.28 -14.65
C GLN A 26 -28.87 -12.73 -15.92
N ASP A 27 -29.65 -12.40 -16.95
CA ASP A 27 -29.16 -11.83 -18.22
C ASP A 27 -29.50 -10.34 -18.36
N ALA A 28 -30.11 -9.76 -17.32
CA ALA A 28 -30.44 -8.35 -17.30
C ALA A 28 -29.17 -7.52 -17.39
N ASN A 29 -29.15 -6.61 -18.36
CA ASN A 29 -28.07 -5.67 -18.51
C ASN A 29 -27.83 -4.95 -17.17
N PRO A 30 -26.59 -4.90 -16.63
CA PRO A 30 -26.29 -4.28 -15.34
C PRO A 30 -26.74 -2.82 -15.28
N TYR A 31 -26.76 -2.16 -16.45
CA TYR A 31 -27.33 -0.84 -16.63
C TYR A 31 -28.87 -0.81 -16.56
N CYS A 32 -29.59 -1.85 -16.12
CA CYS A 32 -31.03 -1.84 -15.91
C CYS A 32 -31.41 -1.96 -14.40
N SER A 33 -30.46 -2.31 -13.51
CA SER A 33 -30.67 -2.45 -12.05
C SER A 33 -30.59 -1.10 -11.30
N PRO A 34 -31.23 -0.86 -10.15
CA PRO A 34 -31.05 0.38 -9.37
C PRO A 34 -29.65 0.56 -8.73
N ILE A 35 -28.79 -0.47 -8.75
CA ILE A 35 -27.45 -0.47 -8.12
C ILE A 35 -26.35 0.09 -9.07
N ARG A 36 -26.69 0.97 -10.02
CA ARG A 36 -25.76 1.42 -11.09
C ARG A 36 -24.67 2.38 -10.63
N TYR A 37 -24.83 2.99 -9.46
CA TYR A 37 -23.83 3.95 -8.95
C TYR A 37 -22.48 3.28 -8.70
N LEU A 38 -22.48 2.01 -8.30
CA LEU A 38 -21.26 1.22 -8.10
C LEU A 38 -20.54 0.95 -9.42
N ASP A 39 -21.27 0.59 -10.46
CA ASP A 39 -20.70 0.35 -11.79
C ASP A 39 -20.08 1.63 -12.36
N MET A 40 -20.69 2.79 -12.12
CA MET A 40 -20.07 4.07 -12.48
C MET A 40 -18.75 4.34 -11.75
N PHE A 41 -18.60 3.91 -10.49
CA PHE A 41 -17.31 4.02 -9.80
C PHE A 41 -16.25 3.12 -10.42
N VAL A 42 -16.61 1.87 -10.74
CA VAL A 42 -15.72 0.92 -11.46
C VAL A 42 -15.30 1.50 -12.82
N GLN A 43 -16.23 2.17 -13.46
CA GLN A 43 -16.06 2.83 -14.74
C GLN A 43 -15.11 4.05 -14.66
N ILE A 44 -15.20 4.85 -13.59
CA ILE A 44 -14.23 5.92 -13.27
C ILE A 44 -12.84 5.36 -12.97
N LEU A 45 -12.76 4.16 -12.40
CA LEU A 45 -11.50 3.44 -12.16
C LEU A 45 -10.87 2.90 -13.46
N GLY A 46 -11.51 3.11 -14.61
CA GLY A 46 -10.97 2.79 -15.93
C GLY A 46 -11.36 1.41 -16.45
N GLN A 47 -12.25 0.69 -15.77
CA GLN A 47 -12.83 -0.54 -16.31
C GLN A 47 -14.04 -0.18 -17.17
N PHE A 48 -13.81 -0.12 -18.48
CA PHE A 48 -14.83 0.20 -19.48
C PHE A 48 -14.95 -0.91 -20.51
N ASP A 49 -16.18 -1.35 -20.76
CA ASP A 49 -16.50 -2.15 -21.93
C ASP A 49 -17.00 -1.21 -23.04
N TYR A 50 -16.19 -1.03 -24.09
CA TYR A 50 -16.50 -0.15 -25.21
C TYR A 50 -17.62 -0.71 -26.10
N GLY A 51 -17.85 -2.03 -26.07
CA GLY A 51 -18.79 -2.69 -26.96
C GLY A 51 -20.22 -2.19 -26.82
N SER A 52 -20.63 -1.82 -25.60
CA SER A 52 -22.02 -1.42 -25.30
C SER A 52 -22.34 0.05 -25.58
N PHE A 53 -21.35 0.88 -25.94
CA PHE A 53 -21.53 2.34 -26.05
C PHE A 53 -21.38 2.88 -27.48
N LEU A 54 -21.00 2.04 -28.43
CA LEU A 54 -20.77 2.44 -29.82
C LEU A 54 -22.04 2.91 -30.53
N ASP A 55 -23.21 2.46 -30.08
CA ASP A 55 -24.49 2.75 -30.72
C ASP A 55 -24.98 4.19 -30.47
N HIS A 56 -24.45 4.88 -29.45
CA HIS A 56 -24.94 6.20 -29.02
C HIS A 56 -23.81 7.25 -28.95
N PRO A 57 -23.66 8.16 -29.93
CA PRO A 57 -22.58 9.14 -29.97
C PRO A 57 -22.64 10.15 -28.81
N LEU A 58 -23.83 10.44 -28.28
CA LEU A 58 -24.00 11.29 -27.10
C LEU A 58 -23.40 10.67 -25.84
N THR A 59 -23.50 9.35 -25.70
CA THR A 59 -22.95 8.60 -24.56
C THR A 59 -21.42 8.63 -24.57
N ILE A 60 -20.82 8.54 -25.76
CA ILE A 60 -19.37 8.71 -25.95
C ILE A 60 -18.95 10.13 -25.55
N GLY A 61 -19.69 11.17 -25.97
CA GLY A 61 -19.41 12.55 -25.59
C GLY A 61 -19.44 12.78 -24.08
N LEU A 62 -20.48 12.26 -23.41
CA LEU A 62 -20.59 12.32 -21.95
C LEU A 62 -19.49 11.56 -21.24
N PHE A 63 -19.08 10.41 -21.78
CA PHE A 63 -17.98 9.63 -21.25
C PHE A 63 -16.65 10.39 -21.31
N ILE A 64 -16.34 11.05 -22.43
CA ILE A 64 -15.13 11.86 -22.58
C ILE A 64 -15.13 13.00 -21.55
N ILE A 65 -16.25 13.71 -21.42
CA ILE A 65 -16.39 14.81 -20.44
C ILE A 65 -16.22 14.26 -19.01
N MET A 66 -16.88 13.15 -18.69
CA MET A 66 -16.81 12.53 -17.37
C MET A 66 -15.40 12.05 -17.05
N THR A 67 -14.65 11.50 -18.00
CA THR A 67 -13.26 11.07 -17.77
C THR A 67 -12.34 12.27 -17.59
N LEU A 68 -12.51 13.32 -18.39
CA LEU A 68 -11.71 14.53 -18.30
C LEU A 68 -11.92 15.27 -16.97
N PHE A 69 -13.17 15.52 -16.58
CA PHE A 69 -13.45 16.19 -15.31
C PHE A 69 -13.28 15.24 -14.11
N GLY A 70 -13.86 14.05 -14.20
CA GLY A 70 -13.92 13.02 -13.16
C GLY A 70 -12.56 12.42 -12.82
N ALA A 71 -11.86 11.88 -13.82
CA ALA A 71 -10.60 11.21 -13.59
C ALA A 71 -9.42 12.19 -13.68
N VAL A 72 -9.34 13.04 -14.69
CA VAL A 72 -8.12 13.88 -14.87
C VAL A 72 -8.10 15.04 -13.88
N ILE A 73 -9.17 15.84 -13.80
CA ILE A 73 -9.16 17.05 -12.96
C ILE A 73 -9.28 16.69 -11.48
N PHE A 74 -10.28 15.90 -11.07
CA PHE A 74 -10.45 15.60 -9.64
C PHE A 74 -9.32 14.77 -9.06
N LEU A 75 -8.72 13.83 -9.80
CA LEU A 75 -7.59 13.04 -9.29
C LEU A 75 -6.37 13.93 -9.06
N ASN A 76 -6.06 14.84 -9.99
CA ASN A 76 -4.95 15.78 -9.83
C ASN A 76 -5.16 16.73 -8.65
N ILE A 77 -6.38 17.25 -8.47
CA ILE A 77 -6.71 18.08 -7.31
C ILE A 77 -6.64 17.27 -6.01
N LEU A 78 -7.15 16.04 -6.00
CA LEU A 78 -7.10 15.16 -4.83
C LEU A 78 -5.66 14.89 -4.42
N ILE A 79 -4.80 14.54 -5.38
CA ILE A 79 -3.37 14.32 -5.13
C ILE A 79 -2.73 15.59 -4.58
N ALA A 80 -3.03 16.77 -5.14
CA ALA A 80 -2.50 18.03 -4.64
C ALA A 80 -2.93 18.31 -3.18
N VAL A 81 -4.21 18.13 -2.86
CA VAL A 81 -4.75 18.35 -1.51
C VAL A 81 -4.22 17.33 -0.51
N VAL A 82 -4.17 16.05 -0.89
CA VAL A 82 -3.62 14.98 -0.04
C VAL A 82 -2.13 15.22 0.20
N SER A 83 -1.38 15.63 -0.82
CA SER A 83 0.05 15.94 -0.70
C SER A 83 0.30 17.11 0.26
N ASP A 84 -0.46 18.20 0.13
CA ASP A 84 -0.33 19.36 1.02
C ASP A 84 -0.70 19.01 2.48
N SER A 85 -1.79 18.27 2.65
CA SER A 85 -2.25 17.77 3.96
C SER A 85 -1.22 16.81 4.58
N TYR A 86 -0.62 15.95 3.77
CA TYR A 86 0.41 15.01 4.19
C TYR A 86 1.68 15.75 4.63
N SER A 87 2.12 16.76 3.86
CA SER A 87 3.30 17.56 4.20
C SER A 87 3.13 18.27 5.55
N THR A 88 1.97 18.88 5.78
CA THR A 88 1.61 19.55 7.03
C THR A 88 1.55 18.56 8.20
N SER A 89 0.97 17.38 7.96
CA SER A 89 0.85 16.33 8.98
C SER A 89 2.20 15.72 9.33
N CYS A 90 3.10 15.56 8.35
CA CYS A 90 4.45 15.04 8.57
C CYS A 90 5.28 15.99 9.44
N GLN A 91 5.21 17.30 9.16
CA GLN A 91 5.87 18.32 10.00
C GLN A 91 5.35 18.31 11.45
N LYS A 92 4.04 18.11 11.65
CA LYS A 92 3.47 17.97 13.01
C LYS A 92 3.85 16.63 13.66
N SER A 93 3.87 15.56 12.89
CA SER A 93 4.17 14.19 13.34
C SER A 93 5.57 14.10 13.93
N THR A 94 6.59 14.69 13.30
CA THR A 94 7.96 14.68 13.84
C THR A 94 8.05 15.31 15.23
N ARG A 95 7.37 16.45 15.45
CA ARG A 95 7.30 17.12 16.76
C ARG A 95 6.56 16.28 17.80
N LEU A 96 5.41 15.70 17.41
CA LEU A 96 4.61 14.85 18.28
C LEU A 96 5.34 13.56 18.65
N PHE A 97 6.04 12.95 17.69
CA PHE A 97 6.81 11.73 17.88
C PHE A 97 8.01 11.96 18.80
N GLY A 98 8.69 13.10 18.67
CA GLY A 98 9.75 13.51 19.61
C GLY A 98 9.22 13.64 21.04
N ARG A 99 8.08 14.31 21.22
CA ARG A 99 7.44 14.46 22.54
C ARG A 99 6.98 13.12 23.11
N ALA A 100 6.39 12.25 22.27
CA ALA A 100 5.95 10.93 22.68
C ALA A 100 7.14 10.07 23.15
N ARG A 101 8.27 10.09 22.42
CA ARG A 101 9.50 9.39 22.81
C ARG A 101 10.03 9.88 24.16
N LEU A 102 10.11 11.19 24.38
CA LEU A 102 10.56 11.75 25.65
C LEU A 102 9.62 11.34 26.81
N LEU A 103 8.32 11.40 26.60
CA LEU A 103 7.33 11.02 27.60
C LEU A 103 7.42 9.52 27.94
N THR A 104 7.65 8.67 26.95
CA THR A 104 7.87 7.24 27.15
C THR A 104 9.14 6.97 27.94
N VAL A 105 10.26 7.63 27.62
CA VAL A 105 11.53 7.49 28.37
C VAL A 105 11.35 7.95 29.81
N ALA A 106 10.68 9.09 30.04
CA ALA A 106 10.40 9.58 31.38
C ALA A 106 9.54 8.60 32.19
N LYS A 107 8.52 8.00 31.57
CA LYS A 107 7.70 6.95 32.20
C LYS A 107 8.53 5.72 32.56
N ILE A 108 9.40 5.25 31.67
CA ILE A 108 10.26 4.10 31.92
C ILE A 108 11.22 4.40 33.07
N ASN A 109 11.84 5.58 33.09
CA ASN A 109 12.77 5.99 34.15
C ASN A 109 12.07 6.10 35.52
N ALA A 110 10.88 6.69 35.56
CA ALA A 110 10.09 6.77 36.80
C ALA A 110 9.66 5.37 37.28
N LEU A 111 9.31 4.48 36.36
CA LEU A 111 8.97 3.10 36.67
C LEU A 111 10.18 2.33 37.21
N GLU A 112 11.37 2.56 36.65
CA GLU A 112 12.63 1.96 37.10
C GLU A 112 12.99 2.41 38.53
N GLU A 113 12.80 3.69 38.86
CA GLU A 113 13.01 4.20 40.22
C GLU A 113 12.08 3.55 41.25
N ILE A 114 10.83 3.28 40.87
CA ILE A 114 9.86 2.58 41.73
C ILE A 114 10.17 1.07 41.81
N MET A 115 10.59 0.46 40.69
CA MET A 115 10.80 -0.98 40.58
C MET A 115 12.20 -1.45 40.96
N GLN A 116 13.17 -0.57 41.20
CA GLN A 116 14.43 -0.97 41.82
C GLN A 116 14.24 -1.02 43.36
N PRO A 117 13.93 -2.19 43.96
CA PRO A 117 14.22 -2.37 45.38
C PRO A 117 15.71 -2.05 45.56
N LYS A 118 16.07 -1.39 46.66
CA LYS A 118 17.48 -1.13 47.05
C LYS A 118 18.25 -2.44 47.22
N TYR A 119 18.57 -3.12 46.13
CA TYR A 119 19.45 -4.29 46.11
C TYR A 119 20.87 -3.75 46.00
N CYS A 120 21.47 -3.53 47.17
CA CYS A 120 22.93 -3.55 47.28
C CYS A 120 23.42 -4.93 46.83
N ASN A 121 23.81 -5.10 45.56
CA ASN A 121 24.76 -6.16 45.23
C ASN A 121 25.70 -5.81 44.07
N ARG A 122 26.96 -5.58 44.46
CA ARG A 122 28.09 -5.08 43.67
C ARG A 122 28.70 -6.14 42.74
N LYS A 123 27.98 -7.23 42.40
CA LYS A 123 28.56 -8.39 41.69
C LYS A 123 28.03 -8.66 40.28
N ASP A 124 26.95 -8.01 39.84
CA ASP A 124 26.29 -8.36 38.57
C ASP A 124 26.92 -7.76 37.30
N THR A 125 27.87 -6.83 37.45
CA THR A 125 28.51 -6.15 36.31
C THR A 125 29.40 -7.09 35.47
N GLN A 126 29.91 -8.18 36.05
CA GLN A 126 30.70 -9.18 35.34
C GLN A 126 29.82 -10.06 34.44
N LEU A 127 28.64 -10.45 34.93
CA LEU A 127 27.74 -11.34 34.20
C LEU A 127 27.13 -10.66 32.96
N VAL A 128 26.82 -9.37 33.05
CA VAL A 128 26.33 -8.57 31.91
C VAL A 128 27.40 -8.38 30.83
N ARG A 129 28.68 -8.28 31.20
CA ARG A 129 29.78 -8.21 30.21
C ARG A 129 29.95 -9.52 29.46
N VAL A 130 29.93 -10.65 30.17
CA VAL A 130 30.03 -11.98 29.56
C VAL A 130 28.83 -12.26 28.65
N ALA A 131 27.62 -11.92 29.09
CA ALA A 131 26.41 -12.08 28.28
C ALA A 131 26.45 -11.23 26.98
N LYS A 132 26.91 -9.97 27.05
CA LYS A 132 27.09 -9.13 25.86
C LYS A 132 28.14 -9.69 24.90
N LEU A 133 29.20 -10.30 25.43
CA LEU A 133 30.27 -10.87 24.62
C LEU A 133 29.82 -12.18 23.94
N LEU A 134 29.08 -13.02 24.65
CA LEU A 134 28.43 -14.22 24.09
C LEU A 134 27.39 -13.85 23.03
N PHE A 135 26.57 -12.81 23.25
CA PHE A 135 25.59 -12.37 22.27
C PHE A 135 26.26 -11.86 20.99
N LYS A 136 27.36 -11.10 21.10
CA LYS A 136 28.15 -10.68 19.94
C LYS A 136 28.78 -11.86 19.19
N LEU A 137 29.31 -12.86 19.91
CA LEU A 137 29.88 -14.07 19.31
C LEU A 137 28.81 -14.91 18.61
N LEU A 138 27.64 -15.09 19.23
CA LEU A 138 26.52 -15.84 18.66
C LEU A 138 25.97 -15.15 17.41
N SER A 139 25.82 -13.82 17.46
CA SER A 139 25.36 -13.02 16.31
C SER A 139 26.35 -13.11 15.15
N PHE A 140 27.66 -13.04 15.43
CA PHE A 140 28.68 -13.17 14.39
C PHE A 140 28.69 -14.57 13.77
N GLY A 141 28.59 -15.62 14.60
CA GLY A 141 28.50 -17.00 14.12
C GLY A 141 27.28 -17.24 13.22
N CYS A 142 26.12 -16.69 13.58
CA CYS A 142 24.90 -16.82 12.79
C CYS A 142 25.03 -16.15 11.40
N CYS A 143 25.62 -14.95 11.34
CA CYS A 143 25.87 -14.26 10.06
C CYS A 143 26.81 -15.06 9.15
N CYS A 144 27.88 -15.64 9.70
CA CYS A 144 28.80 -16.47 8.92
C CYS A 144 28.11 -17.70 8.33
N VAL A 145 27.28 -18.39 9.13
CA VAL A 145 26.52 -19.56 8.65
C VAL A 145 25.51 -19.17 7.59
N ALA A 146 24.78 -18.06 7.78
CA ALA A 146 23.84 -17.54 6.80
C ALA A 146 24.52 -17.18 5.46
N MET A 147 25.70 -16.54 5.51
CA MET A 147 26.48 -16.21 4.30
C MET A 147 26.97 -17.47 3.56
N VAL A 148 27.42 -18.50 4.29
CA VAL A 148 27.84 -19.77 3.69
C VAL A 148 26.65 -20.52 3.07
N LEU A 149 25.49 -20.53 3.73
CA LEU A 149 24.28 -21.14 3.19
C LEU A 149 23.78 -20.39 1.95
N TYR A 150 23.80 -19.06 1.98
CA TYR A 150 23.36 -18.24 0.87
C TYR A 150 24.26 -18.42 -0.37
N THR A 151 25.58 -18.46 -0.19
CA THR A 151 26.52 -18.75 -1.29
C THR A 151 26.33 -20.14 -1.86
N ARG A 152 26.09 -21.17 -1.03
CA ARG A 152 25.77 -22.52 -1.50
C ARG A 152 24.43 -22.61 -2.21
N LEU A 153 23.42 -21.86 -1.77
CA LEU A 153 22.10 -21.80 -2.40
C LEU A 153 22.17 -21.10 -3.77
N ILE A 154 22.93 -20.01 -3.89
CA ILE A 154 23.18 -19.36 -5.18
C ILE A 154 23.88 -20.32 -6.15
N ILE A 155 24.93 -21.02 -5.72
CA ILE A 155 25.64 -21.99 -6.57
C ILE A 155 24.70 -23.13 -7.03
N PHE A 156 23.75 -23.54 -6.21
CA PHE A 156 22.77 -24.57 -6.56
C PHE A 156 21.71 -24.07 -7.56
N ILE A 157 21.29 -22.80 -7.46
CA ILE A 157 20.29 -22.20 -8.35
C ILE A 157 20.91 -21.82 -9.72
N ASP A 158 22.17 -21.38 -9.74
CA ASP A 158 22.84 -20.84 -10.93
C ASP A 158 23.67 -21.88 -11.71
N GLY A 159 23.39 -23.17 -11.49
CA GLY A 159 24.12 -24.32 -12.04
C GLY A 159 24.16 -24.46 -13.57
N ASP A 160 23.67 -23.47 -14.33
CA ASP A 160 23.67 -23.45 -15.80
C ASP A 160 24.51 -22.31 -16.42
N ASN A 161 25.07 -21.36 -15.63
CA ASN A 161 25.96 -20.32 -16.19
C ASN A 161 27.07 -19.87 -15.22
N PRO A 162 28.32 -20.34 -15.38
CA PRO A 162 29.42 -20.04 -14.44
C PRO A 162 29.96 -18.59 -14.51
N SER A 163 29.44 -17.73 -15.40
CA SER A 163 29.93 -16.35 -15.59
C SER A 163 29.24 -15.31 -14.71
N SER A 164 28.04 -15.57 -14.16
CA SER A 164 27.27 -14.65 -13.31
C SER A 164 27.72 -14.66 -11.84
N ALA A 165 28.17 -15.81 -11.32
CA ALA A 165 28.55 -15.95 -9.91
C ALA A 165 29.76 -15.06 -9.51
N ALA A 166 30.69 -14.81 -10.43
CA ALA A 166 31.87 -13.97 -10.18
C ALA A 166 31.51 -12.47 -10.04
N ALA A 167 30.47 -12.00 -10.73
CA ALA A 167 30.04 -10.60 -10.68
C ALA A 167 29.35 -10.22 -9.36
N VAL A 168 28.62 -11.17 -8.75
CA VAL A 168 27.94 -10.95 -7.47
C VAL A 168 28.97 -10.90 -6.32
N PHE A 169 30.02 -11.71 -6.37
CA PHE A 169 31.10 -11.67 -5.37
C PHE A 169 31.89 -10.35 -5.40
N ALA A 170 32.09 -9.75 -6.58
CA ALA A 170 32.78 -8.46 -6.71
C ALA A 170 31.94 -7.28 -6.15
N SER A 171 30.61 -7.40 -6.14
CA SER A 171 29.70 -6.35 -5.68
C SER A 171 29.59 -6.24 -4.16
N PHE A 172 29.99 -7.29 -3.42
CA PHE A 172 29.95 -7.33 -1.95
C PHE A 172 31.27 -6.95 -1.28
N LEU A 173 32.36 -6.83 -2.05
CA LEU A 173 33.70 -6.45 -1.57
C LEU A 173 33.97 -4.93 -1.68
N LEU A 174 33.03 -4.17 -2.23
CA LEU A 174 33.02 -2.71 -2.37
C LEU A 174 32.01 -2.10 -1.38
#